data_AF-A0A5D3WKB6-F1
#
_entry.id   AF-A0A5D3WKB6-F1
#
_cell.length_a   1.000
_cell.length_b   1.000
_cell.length_c   1.000
_cell.angle_alpha   90.00
_cell.angle_beta   90.00
_cell.angle_gamma   90.00
#
_symmetry.space_group_name_H-M   'P 1'
#
loop_
_entity.id
_entity.type
_entity.pdbx_description
1 polymer ?
#
loop_
_entity_poly.entity_id
_entity_poly.type
_entity_poly.pdbx_seq_one_letter_code
_entity_poly.pdbx_strand_id
1 'polypeptide(L)'
;MNVNPRTREDLEALGYRTDGDCFVVAFRLVMDMEGATLVHGEVSHGDFPELRFTHAWIEQQVELLPGIRMTLVIDRSNGRNVQIPKELYYLFGRIVDEPGKLARYTRDQARRMAFETGHYGPWDLDNDF
;
A
#
# COMPACT_ATOMS: atom_id res chain seq x y z
N MET A 1 -15.65 -24.68 10.82
CA MET A 1 -14.80 -24.79 9.61
C MET A 1 -13.42 -24.32 10.00
N ASN A 2 -12.37 -25.07 9.66
CA ASN A 2 -11.00 -24.67 9.93
C ASN A 2 -10.57 -23.72 8.81
N VAL A 3 -10.98 -22.46 8.92
CA VAL A 3 -10.74 -21.41 7.92
C VAL A 3 -9.39 -20.77 8.23
N ASN A 4 -8.32 -21.44 7.79
CA ASN A 4 -7.05 -20.75 7.58
C ASN A 4 -6.97 -20.39 6.08
N PRO A 5 -7.37 -19.16 5.69
CA PRO A 5 -7.35 -18.72 4.31
C PRO A 5 -5.90 -18.67 3.81
N ARG A 6 -5.68 -19.23 2.61
CA ARG A 6 -4.35 -19.28 1.97
C ARG A 6 -4.31 -18.46 0.69
N THR A 7 -5.45 -17.97 0.24
CA THR A 7 -5.60 -17.23 -1.00
C THR A 7 -6.50 -15.99 -0.80
N ARG A 8 -6.48 -15.10 -1.78
CA ARG A 8 -7.40 -13.97 -1.87
C ARG A 8 -8.87 -14.42 -1.95
N GLU A 9 -9.13 -15.50 -2.70
CA GLU A 9 -10.46 -16.09 -2.84
C GLU A 9 -11.00 -16.61 -1.50
N ASP A 10 -10.13 -17.19 -0.66
CA ASP A 10 -10.51 -17.63 0.69
C ASP A 10 -10.92 -16.44 1.57
N LEU A 11 -10.24 -15.29 1.44
CA LEU A 11 -10.61 -14.06 2.15
C LEU A 11 -11.94 -13.49 1.65
N GLU A 12 -12.17 -13.50 0.34
CA GLU A 12 -13.45 -13.07 -0.26
C GLU A 12 -14.60 -13.96 0.21
N ALA A 13 -14.38 -15.29 0.30
CA ALA A 13 -15.34 -16.24 0.84
C ALA A 13 -15.65 -16.02 2.33
N LEU A 14 -14.71 -15.41 3.06
CA LEU A 14 -14.88 -14.96 4.45
C LEU A 14 -15.52 -13.56 4.56
N GLY A 15 -15.80 -12.89 3.44
CA GLY A 15 -16.44 -11.58 3.38
C GLY A 15 -15.49 -10.38 3.39
N TYR A 16 -14.17 -10.60 3.24
CA TYR A 16 -13.21 -9.51 3.10
C TYR A 16 -13.22 -8.97 1.66
N ARG A 17 -13.18 -7.64 1.52
CA ARG A 17 -12.96 -6.98 0.23
C ARG A 17 -11.48 -6.92 -0.11
N THR A 18 -11.17 -7.25 -1.34
CA THR A 18 -9.80 -7.41 -1.86
C THR A 18 -9.62 -6.67 -3.18
N ASP A 19 -10.61 -5.87 -3.60
CA ASP A 19 -11.06 -5.42 -4.93
C ASP A 19 -9.99 -4.89 -5.91
N GLY A 20 -8.71 -4.89 -5.57
CA GLY A 20 -7.58 -4.54 -6.44
C GLY A 20 -7.53 -3.05 -6.77
N ASP A 21 -8.37 -2.23 -6.13
CA ASP A 21 -8.47 -0.80 -6.37
C ASP A 21 -7.29 -0.02 -5.77
N CYS A 22 -6.49 -0.63 -4.90
CA CYS A 22 -5.43 0.01 -4.15
C CYS A 22 -4.42 0.73 -5.05
N PHE A 23 -3.96 0.10 -6.13
CA PHE A 23 -3.01 0.70 -7.07
C PHE A 23 -3.59 1.93 -7.77
N VAL A 24 -4.81 1.83 -8.29
CA VAL A 24 -5.48 2.94 -8.98
C VAL A 24 -5.77 4.08 -8.01
N VAL A 25 -6.25 3.76 -6.81
CA VAL A 25 -6.62 4.74 -5.78
C VAL A 25 -5.37 5.45 -5.27
N ALA A 26 -4.33 4.72 -4.89
CA ALA A 26 -3.07 5.30 -4.41
C ALA A 26 -2.40 6.15 -5.50
N PHE A 27 -2.41 5.68 -6.76
CA PHE A 27 -1.88 6.45 -7.89
C PHE A 27 -2.60 7.79 -8.04
N ARG A 28 -3.94 7.79 -8.03
CA ARG A 28 -4.72 9.04 -8.12
C ARG A 28 -4.42 9.98 -6.95
N LEU A 29 -4.30 9.45 -5.73
CA LEU A 29 -3.98 10.25 -4.55
C LEU A 29 -2.62 10.92 -4.65
N VAL A 30 -1.57 10.22 -5.11
CA VAL A 30 -0.23 10.82 -5.24
C VAL A 30 -0.19 11.90 -6.33
N MET A 31 -1.05 11.81 -7.35
CA MET A 31 -1.19 12.85 -8.38
C MET A 31 -1.79 14.14 -7.81
N ASP A 32 -2.69 14.02 -6.84
CA ASP A 32 -3.39 15.17 -6.25
C ASP A 32 -2.61 15.78 -5.07
N MET A 33 -1.82 14.99 -4.34
CA MET A 33 -1.14 15.44 -3.10
C MET A 33 0.33 15.80 -3.32
N GLU A 34 0.69 17.07 -3.15
CA GLU A 34 2.04 17.55 -3.40
C GLU A 34 3.00 17.07 -2.30
N GLY A 35 4.19 16.59 -2.70
CA GLY A 35 5.19 16.04 -1.78
C GLY A 35 4.84 14.66 -1.21
N ALA A 36 3.72 14.06 -1.62
CA ALA A 36 3.40 12.68 -1.29
C ALA A 36 4.27 11.69 -2.09
N THR A 37 4.52 10.53 -1.50
CA THR A 37 5.25 9.41 -2.10
C THR A 37 4.27 8.25 -2.29
N LEU A 38 4.21 7.69 -3.50
CA LEU A 38 3.49 6.45 -3.76
C LEU A 38 4.34 5.27 -3.29
N VAL A 39 3.72 4.32 -2.62
CA VAL A 39 4.40 3.14 -2.09
C VAL A 39 3.66 1.89 -2.55
N HIS A 40 4.42 0.95 -3.10
CA HIS A 40 3.97 -0.42 -3.35
C HIS A 40 4.71 -1.35 -2.39
N GLY A 41 4.03 -2.30 -1.79
CA GLY A 41 4.71 -3.29 -0.97
C GLY A 41 3.85 -4.45 -0.53
N GLU A 42 4.52 -5.44 0.08
CA GLU A 42 3.88 -6.62 0.62
C GLU A 42 3.33 -6.37 2.03
N VAL A 43 2.04 -6.63 2.21
CA VAL A 43 1.34 -6.52 3.49
C VAL A 43 0.78 -7.87 3.91
N SER A 44 0.87 -8.18 5.20
CA SER A 44 0.14 -9.30 5.79
C SER A 44 -1.31 -8.90 6.03
N HIS A 45 -2.23 -9.85 5.88
CA HIS A 45 -3.58 -9.68 6.44
C HIS A 45 -3.50 -9.68 7.97
N GLY A 46 -4.12 -8.70 8.63
CA GLY A 46 -4.02 -8.53 10.08
C GLY A 46 -4.37 -9.81 10.86
N ASP A 47 -5.47 -10.46 10.45
CA ASP A 47 -5.95 -11.70 11.05
C ASP A 47 -5.20 -12.96 10.56
N PHE A 48 -4.50 -12.88 9.43
CA PHE A 48 -3.78 -14.01 8.80
C PHE A 48 -2.35 -13.59 8.40
N PRO A 49 -1.41 -13.59 9.37
CA PRO A 49 -0.02 -13.14 9.20
C PRO A 49 0.76 -13.75 8.04
N GLU A 50 0.50 -15.03 7.78
CA GLU A 50 1.13 -15.85 6.74
C GLU A 50 0.68 -15.46 5.34
N LEU A 51 -0.46 -14.78 5.23
CA LEU A 51 -1.08 -14.43 3.97
C LEU A 51 -0.63 -13.02 3.57
N ARG A 52 0.23 -12.99 2.54
CA ARG A 52 0.90 -11.78 2.04
C ARG A 52 0.27 -11.36 0.71
N PHE A 53 0.05 -10.07 0.55
CA PHE A 53 -0.48 -9.48 -0.69
C PHE A 53 0.33 -8.26 -1.08
N THR A 54 0.40 -8.02 -2.39
CA THR A 54 0.85 -6.73 -2.89
C THR A 54 -0.24 -5.68 -2.63
N HIS A 55 0.19 -4.50 -2.20
CA HIS A 55 -0.69 -3.40 -1.87
C HIS A 55 -0.05 -2.07 -2.23
N ALA A 56 -0.88 -1.03 -2.34
CA ALA A 56 -0.43 0.32 -2.63
C ALA A 56 -1.08 1.34 -1.69
N TRP A 57 -0.28 2.29 -1.24
CA TRP A 57 -0.69 3.42 -0.38
C TRP A 57 0.17 4.65 -0.70
N ILE A 58 -0.14 5.79 -0.06
CA ILE A 58 0.74 6.96 -0.13
C ILE A 58 1.31 7.30 1.24
N GLU A 59 2.52 7.86 1.25
CA GLU A 59 3.19 8.42 2.42
C GLU A 59 3.29 9.94 2.27
N GLN A 60 2.86 10.67 3.31
CA GLN A 60 2.94 12.13 3.37
C GLN A 60 3.75 12.53 4.61
N GLN A 61 4.80 13.32 4.40
CA GLN A 61 5.46 13.97 5.52
C GLN A 61 4.60 15.14 6.01
N VAL A 62 4.32 15.18 7.30
CA VAL A 62 3.60 16.25 7.98
C VAL A 62 4.47 16.85 9.08
N GLU A 63 4.37 18.16 9.26
CA GLU A 63 5.01 18.87 10.37
C GLU A 63 3.98 19.00 11.51
N LEU A 64 4.29 18.41 12.66
CA LEU A 64 3.41 18.42 13.84
C LEU A 64 3.64 19.67 14.68
N LEU A 65 4.91 20.05 14.82
CA LEU A 65 5.41 21.23 15.50
C LEU A 65 6.64 21.72 14.74
N PRO A 66 7.06 22.99 14.87
CA PRO A 66 8.26 23.48 14.21
C PRO A 66 9.47 22.56 14.45
N GLY A 67 9.97 21.95 13.37
CA GLY A 67 11.11 21.01 13.41
C GLY A 67 10.78 19.57 13.80
N ILE A 68 9.51 19.25 14.13
CA ILE A 68 9.05 17.88 14.42
C ILE A 68 8.20 17.40 13.25
N ARG A 69 8.73 16.42 12.51
CA ARG A 69 8.06 15.83 11.35
C ARG A 69 7.71 14.38 11.60
N MET A 70 6.62 13.94 11.01
CA MET A 70 6.14 12.56 11.02
C MET A 70 5.69 12.17 9.61
N THR A 71 5.77 10.89 9.28
CA THR A 71 5.19 10.38 8.03
C THR A 71 3.85 9.74 8.34
N LEU A 72 2.79 10.23 7.69
CA LEU A 72 1.48 9.60 7.70
C LEU A 72 1.35 8.69 6.49
N VAL A 73 0.85 7.48 6.71
CA VAL A 73 0.33 6.62 5.65
C VAL A 73 -1.13 6.97 5.44
N ILE A 74 -1.50 7.21 4.18
CA ILE A 74 -2.89 7.41 3.75
C ILE A 74 -3.24 6.29 2.77
N ASP A 75 -4.20 5.47 3.18
CA ASP A 75 -4.69 4.33 2.41
C ASP A 75 -6.22 4.43 2.30
N ARG A 76 -6.69 4.71 1.08
CA ARG A 76 -8.12 4.83 0.76
C ARG A 76 -8.67 3.65 -0.06
N SER A 77 -7.94 2.54 -0.10
CA SER A 77 -8.36 1.34 -0.82
C SER A 77 -9.59 0.68 -0.19
N ASN A 78 -10.31 -0.14 -0.97
CA ASN A 78 -11.43 -0.94 -0.51
C ASN A 78 -12.56 -0.13 0.17
N GLY A 79 -12.72 1.14 -0.21
CA GLY A 79 -13.70 2.06 0.39
C GLY A 79 -13.38 2.53 1.81
N ARG A 80 -12.15 2.28 2.30
CA ARG A 80 -11.66 2.75 3.60
C ARG A 80 -11.02 4.14 3.48
N ASN A 81 -10.64 4.72 4.61
CA ASN A 81 -9.84 5.95 4.68
C ASN A 81 -8.94 5.89 5.91
N VAL A 82 -7.91 5.05 5.84
CA VAL A 82 -6.93 4.87 6.90
C VAL A 82 -5.90 6.00 6.81
N GLN A 83 -5.68 6.68 7.93
CA GLN A 83 -4.68 7.73 8.07
C GLN A 83 -3.99 7.57 9.42
N ILE A 84 -2.82 6.94 9.43
CA ILE A 84 -2.09 6.63 10.67
C ILE A 84 -0.58 6.84 10.49
N PRO A 85 0.19 6.99 11.58
CA PRO A 85 1.65 7.02 11.51
C PRO A 85 2.22 5.81 10.77
N LYS A 86 3.23 6.05 9.94
CA LYS A 86 3.92 5.03 9.14
C LYS A 86 4.36 3.84 9.98
N GLU A 87 4.92 4.11 11.15
CA GLU A 87 5.46 3.10 12.05
C GLU A 87 4.38 2.11 12.50
N LEU A 88 3.17 2.61 12.79
CA LEU A 88 2.03 1.76 13.15
C LEU A 88 1.51 0.98 11.95
N TYR A 89 1.39 1.62 10.79
CA TYR A 89 0.95 0.95 9.57
C TYR A 89 1.88 -0.21 9.20
N TYR A 90 3.19 0.04 9.24
CA TYR A 90 4.21 -0.96 8.92
C TYR A 90 4.25 -2.09 9.95
N LEU A 91 4.07 -1.77 11.24
CA LEU A 91 4.00 -2.78 12.30
C LEU A 91 2.79 -3.71 12.10
N PHE A 92 1.60 -3.16 11.88
CA PHE A 92 0.38 -3.97 11.70
C PHE A 92 0.40 -4.77 10.40
N GLY A 93 0.88 -4.17 9.30
CA GLY A 93 1.03 -4.85 8.01
C GLY A 93 2.22 -5.80 7.94
N ARG A 94 3.05 -5.88 8.99
CA ARG A 94 4.34 -6.61 9.00
C ARG A 94 5.20 -6.30 7.77
N ILE A 95 5.19 -5.04 7.36
CA ILE A 95 5.84 -4.55 6.13
C ILE A 95 7.36 -4.58 6.34
N VAL A 96 8.07 -5.09 5.35
CA VAL A 96 9.52 -5.20 5.37
C VAL A 96 10.11 -4.20 4.37
N ASP A 97 10.98 -3.31 4.84
CA ASP A 97 11.65 -2.29 4.02
C ASP A 97 12.90 -2.88 3.34
N GLU A 98 12.66 -3.80 2.40
CA GLU A 98 13.70 -4.48 1.62
C GLU A 98 13.40 -4.32 0.11
N PRO A 99 14.45 -4.20 -0.74
CA PRO A 99 14.27 -4.26 -2.19
C PRO A 99 13.48 -5.50 -2.61
N GLY A 100 12.57 -5.35 -3.58
CA GLY A 100 11.68 -6.43 -4.03
C GLY A 100 10.44 -6.64 -3.14
N LYS A 101 10.40 -6.12 -1.91
CA LYS A 101 9.22 -6.20 -1.02
C LYS A 101 8.54 -4.86 -0.79
N LEU A 102 9.28 -3.78 -0.99
CA LEU A 102 8.80 -2.42 -0.82
C LEU A 102 9.48 -1.48 -1.83
N ALA A 103 8.67 -0.73 -2.55
CA ALA A 103 9.13 0.23 -3.54
C ALA A 103 8.43 1.57 -3.34
N ARG A 104 9.16 2.67 -3.57
CA ARG A 104 8.70 4.04 -3.34
C ARG A 104 8.95 4.89 -4.57
N TYR A 105 7.97 5.72 -4.90
CA TYR A 105 7.97 6.53 -6.10
C TYR A 105 7.55 7.95 -5.77
N THR A 106 8.33 8.92 -6.23
CA THR A 106 7.84 10.30 -6.34
C THR A 106 6.67 10.35 -7.33
N ARG A 107 5.89 11.44 -7.29
CA ARG A 107 4.83 11.69 -8.26
C ARG A 107 5.31 11.52 -9.71
N ASP A 108 6.46 12.09 -10.05
CA ASP A 108 7.00 12.03 -11.42
C ASP A 108 7.44 10.62 -11.82
N GLN A 109 8.07 9.88 -10.89
CA GLN A 109 8.41 8.48 -11.10
C GLN A 109 7.14 7.64 -11.32
N ALA A 110 6.15 7.78 -10.45
CA ALA A 110 4.88 7.07 -10.56
C ALA A 110 4.19 7.36 -11.90
N ARG A 111 4.11 8.63 -12.29
CA ARG A 111 3.50 9.04 -13.57
C ARG A 111 4.24 8.42 -14.76
N ARG A 112 5.57 8.41 -14.73
CA ARG A 112 6.39 7.82 -15.78
C ARG A 112 6.17 6.31 -15.88
N MET A 113 6.23 5.61 -14.76
CA MET A 113 6.02 4.16 -14.70
C MET A 113 4.62 3.78 -15.20
N ALA A 114 3.57 4.51 -14.79
CA ALA A 114 2.22 4.27 -15.26
C ALA A 114 2.07 4.48 -16.77
N PHE A 115 2.76 5.48 -17.34
CA PHE A 115 2.77 5.73 -18.77
C PHE A 115 3.53 4.64 -19.55
N GLU A 116 4.70 4.23 -19.06
CA GLU A 116 5.56 3.24 -19.74
C GLU A 116 4.97 1.82 -19.67
N THR A 117 4.34 1.45 -18.56
CA THR A 117 3.83 0.09 -18.33
C THR A 117 2.35 -0.08 -18.69
N GLY A 118 1.56 1.00 -18.70
CA GLY A 118 0.12 0.93 -18.96
C GLY A 118 -0.73 0.43 -17.77
N HIS A 119 -0.13 0.22 -16.59
CA HIS A 119 -0.83 -0.11 -15.34
C HIS A 119 -0.24 0.68 -14.15
N TYR A 120 -0.91 0.64 -13.00
CA TYR A 120 -0.55 1.47 -11.83
C TYR A 120 0.33 0.75 -10.80
N GLY A 121 0.94 -0.36 -11.19
CA GLY A 121 1.73 -1.23 -10.32
C GLY A 121 1.18 -2.65 -10.20
N PRO A 122 1.83 -3.49 -9.36
CA PRO A 122 3.18 -3.26 -8.82
C PRO A 122 4.23 -3.21 -9.94
N TRP A 123 5.39 -2.59 -9.71
CA TRP A 123 6.43 -2.44 -10.75
C TRP A 123 7.79 -3.01 -10.32
N ASP A 124 8.19 -2.77 -9.07
CA ASP A 124 9.49 -3.22 -8.53
C ASP A 124 9.32 -4.14 -7.31
N LEU A 125 8.30 -5.01 -7.35
CA LEU A 125 8.11 -6.08 -6.36
C LEU A 125 8.47 -7.43 -6.98
N ASP A 126 9.07 -8.33 -6.19
CA ASP A 126 9.45 -9.67 -6.64
C ASP A 126 8.23 -10.58 -6.84
N ASN A 127 7.14 -10.25 -6.15
CA ASN A 127 5.89 -11.00 -6.16
C ASN A 127 4.81 -10.22 -6.92
N ASP A 128 4.49 -10.65 -8.13
CA ASP A 128 3.30 -10.24 -8.89
C ASP A 128 2.19 -11.27 -8.65
N PHE A 129 1.48 -11.20 -7.53
CA PHE A 129 0.29 -12.03 -7.26
C PHE A 129 -0.99 -11.35 -7.75
#